data_AF-X8CT34-F1
#
_entry.id   AF-X8CT34-F1
#
_cell.length_a   1.000
_cell.length_b   1.000
_cell.length_c   1.000
_cell.angle_alpha   90.00
_cell.angle_beta   90.00
_cell.angle_gamma   90.00
#
_symmetry.space_group_name_H-M   'P 1'
#
loop_
_entity.id
_entity.type
_entity.pdbx_description
1 polymer ?
#
loop_
_entity_poly.entity_id
_entity_poly.type
_entity_poly.pdbx_seq_one_letter_code
_entity_poly.pdbx_strand_id
1 'polypeptide(L)'
;MPAKAPQTSRHLEVERKFDVGESTVSPSFEGIAAVAHVEKAPTQTLDATYFDTPAHDLARNKITLRRRTGGSDAGWHLKLPAGPDARTEVRAPLDASGPDGNNTVPAELADVVLAIVRDRPLQPVARITTERESQVLYDAAGVALAEFSNDSVTAWSTRGPDDSSDESGAPPTELEWREWELELLEAGGHFNGAAGTELLNRLSNRLLDAGAAPAGHGSKLARVLGTPPPPNGAQPSEDPLQRAIAEQVRELLVWDRAVRADAYDSIHQMRVTTRKLRSLLRDYQDSFGLPDEGWVLDELRELAGILGMARDAEVLAERYERDLDGLAPELVRGPVRERLVGGAQRRYQTGLRRSLIAMRSQRYFRLLDSLEAIAAASPGAAAAEEQAPVTIEAAYKKVRKAAKVAAQVDRENPATTTATKRYIESASAPSDFDTPRPPPGKPRCPSGPRPCSRCSVIIKTAWSAGNTCARRRTSRTPPARTPSPTACCISGRPTWRSGAAANSTARCASSPRRCARPGTSRRRG
;
A
#
# COMPACT_ATOMS: atom_id res chain seq x y z
N MET A 1 -15.61 8.93 27.19
CA MET A 1 -16.02 8.44 25.85
C MET A 1 -14.94 8.87 24.88
N PRO A 2 -14.15 7.97 24.27
CA PRO A 2 -13.31 8.39 23.16
C PRO A 2 -14.24 8.88 22.04
N ALA A 3 -14.03 10.09 21.55
CA ALA A 3 -14.74 10.60 20.39
C ALA A 3 -14.57 9.56 19.26
N LYS A 4 -15.69 9.13 18.69
CA LYS A 4 -15.71 8.22 17.55
C LYS A 4 -14.93 8.92 16.43
N ALA A 5 -13.78 8.38 16.05
CA ALA A 5 -12.99 8.93 14.95
C ALA A 5 -13.90 9.05 13.71
N PRO A 6 -13.83 10.16 12.95
CA PRO A 6 -14.64 10.32 11.75
C PRO A 6 -14.31 9.17 10.81
N GLN A 7 -15.28 8.29 10.57
CA GLN A 7 -15.03 7.01 9.91
C GLN A 7 -14.82 7.26 8.42
N THR A 8 -13.57 7.14 7.96
CA THR A 8 -13.26 7.12 6.54
C THR A 8 -13.84 5.86 5.89
N SER A 9 -14.45 5.99 4.71
CA SER A 9 -14.95 4.87 3.91
C SER A 9 -14.16 4.72 2.63
N ARG A 10 -13.95 3.49 2.15
CA ARG A 10 -13.21 3.22 0.91
C ARG A 10 -14.09 2.50 -0.09
N HIS A 11 -14.09 2.99 -1.32
CA HIS A 11 -14.85 2.47 -2.43
C HIS A 11 -13.91 2.29 -3.62
N LEU A 12 -14.10 1.27 -4.42
CA LEU A 12 -13.51 1.22 -5.75
C LEU A 12 -14.53 1.89 -6.68
N GLU A 13 -14.05 2.67 -7.63
CA GLU A 13 -14.83 3.31 -8.68
C GLU A 13 -14.28 2.85 -10.02
N VAL A 14 -15.16 2.56 -10.98
CA VAL A 14 -14.80 2.28 -12.37
C VAL A 14 -15.57 3.25 -13.24
N GLU A 15 -14.86 4.22 -13.80
CA GLU A 15 -15.45 5.37 -14.49
C GLU A 15 -14.78 5.66 -15.84
N ARG A 16 -15.56 6.15 -16.80
CA ARG A 16 -15.06 6.75 -18.06
C ARG A 16 -15.60 8.15 -18.22
N LYS A 17 -14.78 9.01 -18.83
CA LYS A 17 -15.02 10.44 -19.00
C LYS A 17 -14.98 10.78 -20.47
N PHE A 18 -15.88 11.67 -20.88
CA PHE A 18 -16.03 12.08 -22.27
C PHE A 18 -16.17 13.59 -22.38
N ASP A 19 -15.49 14.17 -23.36
CA ASP A 19 -15.64 15.55 -23.78
C ASP A 19 -16.83 15.66 -24.75
N VAL A 20 -17.67 16.67 -24.53
CA VAL A 20 -18.82 16.96 -25.39
C VAL A 20 -18.91 18.44 -25.74
N GLY A 21 -19.35 18.72 -26.97
CA GLY A 21 -19.65 20.09 -27.37
C GLY A 21 -20.91 20.61 -26.68
N GLU A 22 -21.02 21.93 -26.54
CA GLU A 22 -22.13 22.58 -25.82
C GLU A 22 -23.52 22.18 -26.39
N SER A 23 -23.63 22.05 -27.71
CA SER A 23 -24.87 21.67 -28.42
C SER A 23 -25.13 20.16 -28.49
N THR A 24 -24.26 19.32 -27.90
CA THR A 24 -24.39 17.85 -27.97
C THR A 24 -25.61 17.39 -27.18
N VAL A 25 -26.55 16.69 -27.79
CA VAL A 25 -27.74 16.21 -27.10
C VAL A 25 -27.41 14.97 -26.27
N SER A 26 -27.85 14.93 -25.00
CA SER A 26 -27.67 13.75 -24.14
C SER A 26 -28.33 12.51 -24.75
N PRO A 27 -27.65 11.36 -24.80
CA PRO A 27 -28.15 10.17 -25.46
C PRO A 27 -29.29 9.54 -24.69
N SER A 28 -30.12 8.76 -25.39
CA SER A 28 -31.01 7.79 -24.74
C SER A 28 -30.30 6.45 -24.57
N PHE A 29 -30.38 5.89 -23.36
CA PHE A 29 -29.91 4.54 -23.05
C PHE A 29 -31.00 3.46 -23.20
N GLU A 30 -32.21 3.84 -23.61
CA GLU A 30 -33.26 2.88 -23.93
C GLU A 30 -32.86 2.01 -25.13
N GLY A 31 -33.27 0.74 -25.11
CA GLY A 31 -32.98 -0.23 -26.17
C GLY A 31 -31.60 -0.90 -26.07
N ILE A 32 -30.76 -0.53 -25.10
CA ILE A 32 -29.58 -1.32 -24.74
C ILE A 32 -30.06 -2.56 -23.99
N ALA A 33 -29.78 -3.76 -24.50
CA ALA A 33 -30.34 -5.01 -23.96
C ALA A 33 -30.07 -5.26 -22.46
N ALA A 34 -29.03 -4.64 -21.89
CA ALA A 34 -28.71 -4.72 -20.46
C ALA A 34 -29.52 -3.74 -19.58
N VAL A 35 -30.08 -2.68 -20.17
CA VAL A 35 -30.81 -1.61 -19.48
C VAL A 35 -32.30 -1.82 -19.66
N ALA A 36 -33.02 -2.08 -18.57
CA ALA A 36 -34.47 -2.24 -18.59
C ALA A 36 -35.20 -0.92 -18.35
N HIS A 37 -34.67 -0.06 -17.48
CA HIS A 37 -35.20 1.29 -17.24
C HIS A 37 -34.11 2.27 -16.82
N VAL A 38 -34.41 3.56 -16.99
CA VAL A 38 -33.54 4.68 -16.65
C VAL A 38 -34.28 5.61 -15.72
N GLU A 39 -33.68 5.94 -14.58
CA GLU A 39 -34.21 6.91 -13.63
C GLU A 39 -33.39 8.20 -13.69
N LYS A 40 -34.07 9.35 -13.81
CA LYS A 40 -33.41 10.66 -13.76
C LYS A 40 -33.40 11.17 -12.33
N ALA A 41 -32.21 11.46 -11.80
CA ALA A 41 -32.07 12.12 -10.51
C ALA A 41 -32.32 13.63 -10.64
N PRO A 42 -32.74 14.31 -9.56
CA PRO A 42 -32.80 15.77 -9.54
C PRO A 42 -31.43 16.39 -9.84
N THR A 43 -31.42 17.50 -10.58
CA THR A 43 -30.19 18.27 -10.84
C THR A 43 -29.56 18.72 -9.53
N GLN A 44 -28.23 18.57 -9.44
CA GLN A 44 -27.46 18.92 -8.26
C GLN A 44 -26.44 19.99 -8.58
N THR A 45 -26.27 20.95 -7.68
CA THR A 45 -25.15 21.90 -7.71
C THR A 45 -24.08 21.40 -6.75
N LEU A 46 -22.88 21.16 -7.28
CA LEU A 46 -21.72 20.68 -6.56
C LEU A 46 -20.66 21.78 -6.54
N ASP A 47 -20.06 22.04 -5.38
CA ASP A 47 -18.97 23.00 -5.22
C ASP A 47 -17.79 22.30 -4.55
N ALA A 48 -16.69 22.14 -5.28
CA ALA A 48 -15.53 21.39 -4.86
C ALA A 48 -14.26 22.25 -4.84
N THR A 49 -13.62 22.33 -3.67
CA THR A 49 -12.27 22.88 -3.52
C THR A 49 -11.25 21.76 -3.55
N TYR A 50 -10.26 21.85 -4.44
CA TYR A 50 -9.20 20.88 -4.62
C TYR A 50 -7.93 21.31 -3.89
N PHE A 51 -7.23 20.34 -3.31
CA PHE A 51 -6.04 20.54 -2.51
C PHE A 51 -4.86 19.77 -3.11
N ASP A 52 -3.70 20.42 -3.17
CA ASP A 52 -2.44 19.81 -3.60
C ASP A 52 -1.26 20.58 -2.96
N THR A 53 -0.04 20.11 -3.15
CA THR A 53 1.17 20.86 -2.80
C THR A 53 1.35 22.02 -3.77
N PRO A 54 2.16 23.06 -3.43
CA PRO A 54 2.47 24.15 -4.37
C PRO A 54 3.03 23.67 -5.71
N ALA A 55 3.70 22.51 -5.70
CA ALA A 55 4.24 21.93 -6.91
C ALA A 55 3.20 21.13 -7.70
N HIS A 56 2.07 20.71 -7.12
CA HIS A 56 1.08 19.77 -7.69
C HIS A 56 1.52 18.29 -7.69
N ASP A 57 2.06 17.83 -6.56
CA ASP A 57 2.60 16.47 -6.43
C ASP A 57 1.52 15.38 -6.46
N LEU A 58 0.31 15.65 -5.94
CA LEU A 58 -0.82 14.72 -6.05
C LEU A 58 -1.27 14.59 -7.50
N ALA A 59 -1.48 15.71 -8.21
CA ALA A 59 -1.91 15.72 -9.59
C ALA A 59 -0.93 14.98 -10.52
N ARG A 60 0.40 15.17 -10.32
CA ARG A 60 1.44 14.42 -11.05
C ARG A 60 1.37 12.92 -10.84
N ASN A 61 0.93 12.49 -9.66
CA ASN A 61 0.72 11.09 -9.32
C ASN A 61 -0.71 10.59 -9.65
N LYS A 62 -1.49 11.36 -10.42
CA LYS A 62 -2.88 11.07 -10.80
C LYS A 62 -3.81 10.89 -9.59
N ILE A 63 -3.54 11.64 -8.51
CA ILE A 63 -4.33 11.66 -7.28
C ILE A 63 -5.08 12.98 -7.22
N THR A 64 -6.34 12.95 -6.80
CA THR A 64 -7.11 14.17 -6.53
C THR A 64 -7.65 14.13 -5.11
N LEU A 65 -7.40 15.20 -4.36
CA LEU A 65 -7.96 15.43 -3.04
C LEU A 65 -8.87 16.66 -3.13
N ARG A 66 -10.12 16.51 -2.72
CA ARG A 66 -11.10 17.60 -2.74
C ARG A 66 -12.01 17.57 -1.53
N ARG A 67 -12.48 18.75 -1.14
CA ARG A 67 -13.64 18.94 -0.27
C ARG A 67 -14.79 19.41 -1.14
N ARG A 68 -15.90 18.68 -1.15
CA ARG A 68 -17.09 18.98 -1.94
C ARG A 68 -18.30 19.23 -1.05
N THR A 69 -19.03 20.30 -1.33
CA THR A 69 -20.34 20.61 -0.77
C THR A 69 -21.41 20.52 -1.84
N GLY A 70 -22.65 20.25 -1.43
CA GLY A 70 -23.75 20.00 -2.36
C GLY A 70 -23.79 18.53 -2.82
N GLY A 71 -24.97 18.12 -3.29
CA GLY A 71 -25.24 16.73 -3.69
C GLY A 71 -25.38 15.74 -2.54
N SER A 72 -25.69 14.48 -2.88
CA SER A 72 -25.90 13.39 -1.92
C SER A 72 -24.61 12.87 -1.27
N ASP A 73 -23.45 13.21 -1.84
CA ASP A 73 -22.15 12.69 -1.44
C ASP A 73 -21.21 13.80 -0.94
N ALA A 74 -21.76 14.85 -0.32
CA ALA A 74 -20.99 15.94 0.27
C ALA A 74 -19.97 15.43 1.32
N GLY A 75 -18.71 15.86 1.19
CA GLY A 75 -17.62 15.33 1.99
C GLY A 75 -16.24 15.64 1.42
N TRP A 76 -15.24 15.06 2.05
CA TRP A 76 -13.89 14.96 1.52
C TRP A 76 -13.75 13.72 0.66
N HIS A 77 -13.08 13.85 -0.48
CA HIS A 77 -12.87 12.79 -1.45
C HIS A 77 -11.40 12.75 -1.83
N LEU A 78 -10.77 11.61 -1.62
CA LEU A 78 -9.41 11.31 -2.06
C LEU A 78 -9.48 10.18 -3.09
N LYS A 79 -9.27 10.48 -4.37
CA LYS A 79 -9.20 9.47 -5.44
C LYS A 79 -7.75 9.07 -5.68
N LEU A 80 -7.49 7.76 -5.63
CA LEU A 80 -6.19 7.13 -5.85
C LEU A 80 -6.25 6.25 -7.11
N PRO A 81 -5.17 6.18 -7.91
CA PRO A 81 -5.12 5.27 -9.05
C PRO A 81 -5.17 3.80 -8.59
N ALA A 82 -6.03 3.00 -9.21
CA ALA A 82 -6.15 1.55 -8.97
C ALA A 82 -6.12 0.71 -10.26
N GLY A 83 -6.06 1.35 -11.42
CA GLY A 83 -5.98 0.75 -12.75
C GLY A 83 -6.15 1.81 -13.84
N PRO A 84 -6.25 1.41 -15.12
CA PRO A 84 -6.50 2.35 -16.22
C PRO A 84 -7.83 3.11 -16.08
N ASP A 85 -8.91 2.36 -15.82
CA ASP A 85 -10.29 2.87 -15.68
C ASP A 85 -10.78 2.80 -14.21
N ALA A 86 -9.92 2.36 -13.29
CA ALA A 86 -10.29 2.07 -11.90
C ALA A 86 -9.57 3.00 -10.92
N ARG A 87 -10.30 3.48 -9.92
CA ARG A 87 -9.79 4.34 -8.84
C ARG A 87 -10.29 3.87 -7.50
N THR A 88 -9.46 3.97 -6.49
CA THR A 88 -9.90 3.81 -5.11
C THR A 88 -10.23 5.18 -4.55
N GLU A 89 -11.46 5.39 -4.14
CA GLU A 89 -11.89 6.60 -3.46
C GLU A 89 -11.93 6.38 -1.94
N VAL A 90 -11.30 7.28 -1.19
CA VAL A 90 -11.40 7.37 0.26
C VAL A 90 -12.22 8.60 0.61
N ARG A 91 -13.36 8.41 1.29
CA ARG A 91 -14.25 9.50 1.71
C ARG A 91 -14.11 9.79 3.20
N ALA A 92 -14.26 11.06 3.58
CA ALA A 92 -14.45 11.48 4.96
C ALA A 92 -15.59 12.52 5.03
N PRO A 93 -16.33 12.62 6.15
CA PRO A 93 -17.42 13.59 6.26
C PRO A 93 -16.90 15.03 6.34
N LEU A 94 -17.74 16.03 6.04
CA LEU A 94 -17.36 17.44 6.00
C LEU A 94 -16.80 17.99 7.33
N ASP A 95 -17.29 17.46 8.45
CA ASP A 95 -16.87 17.80 9.81
C ASP A 95 -15.59 17.08 10.25
N ALA A 96 -14.98 16.27 9.39
CA ALA A 96 -13.69 15.64 9.65
C ALA A 96 -12.52 16.64 9.67
N SER A 97 -12.73 17.84 9.12
CA SER A 97 -11.78 18.94 9.29
C SER A 97 -11.72 19.33 10.76
N GLY A 98 -10.51 19.41 11.31
CA GLY A 98 -10.30 19.85 12.69
C GLY A 98 -10.82 21.27 12.97
N PRO A 99 -10.62 21.77 14.19
CA PRO A 99 -11.13 23.10 14.61
C PRO A 99 -10.63 24.27 13.74
N ASP A 100 -9.59 24.06 12.94
CA ASP A 100 -8.96 25.05 12.06
C ASP A 100 -9.77 25.34 10.77
N GLY A 101 -10.92 24.68 10.57
CA GLY A 101 -11.92 25.06 9.57
C GLY A 101 -11.84 24.31 8.24
N ASN A 102 -12.69 24.74 7.29
CA ASN A 102 -13.00 24.02 6.05
C ASN A 102 -11.83 23.88 5.04
N ASN A 103 -10.70 24.55 5.28
CA ASN A 103 -9.51 24.50 4.42
C ASN A 103 -8.42 23.56 4.95
N THR A 104 -8.69 22.86 6.06
CA THR A 104 -7.73 21.93 6.65
C THR A 104 -8.09 20.50 6.26
N VAL A 105 -7.17 19.86 5.52
CA VAL A 105 -7.29 18.46 5.10
C VAL A 105 -7.32 17.55 6.35
N PRO A 106 -8.28 16.63 6.46
CA PRO A 106 -8.34 15.66 7.56
C PRO A 106 -7.05 14.83 7.64
N ALA A 107 -6.49 14.69 8.85
CA ALA A 107 -5.24 13.98 9.06
C ALA A 107 -5.25 12.53 8.54
N GLU A 108 -6.40 11.87 8.59
CA GLU A 108 -6.58 10.51 8.07
C GLU A 108 -6.41 10.44 6.55
N LEU A 109 -6.88 11.45 5.80
CA LEU A 109 -6.71 11.52 4.35
C LEU A 109 -5.29 11.96 3.98
N ALA A 110 -4.73 12.91 4.72
CA ALA A 110 -3.34 13.35 4.54
C ALA A 110 -2.36 12.19 4.77
N ASP A 111 -2.60 11.33 5.77
CA ASP A 111 -1.75 10.17 6.05
C ASP A 111 -1.69 9.20 4.87
N VAL A 112 -2.80 8.99 4.15
CA VAL A 112 -2.87 8.09 2.98
C VAL A 112 -1.94 8.54 1.85
N VAL A 113 -1.74 9.84 1.66
CA VAL A 113 -0.88 10.40 0.61
C VAL A 113 0.48 10.89 1.11
N LEU A 114 0.81 10.61 2.38
CA LEU A 114 1.95 11.22 3.06
C LEU A 114 3.29 10.91 2.40
N ALA A 115 3.46 9.73 1.79
CA ALA A 115 4.69 9.40 1.06
C ALA A 115 4.92 10.25 -0.20
N ILE A 116 3.86 10.87 -0.73
CA ILE A 116 3.92 11.77 -1.89
C ILE A 116 4.12 13.20 -1.44
N VAL A 117 3.24 13.70 -0.57
CA VAL A 117 3.27 15.11 -0.14
C VAL A 117 4.46 15.37 0.79
N ARG A 118 4.87 14.36 1.57
CA ARG A 118 5.98 14.43 2.54
C ARG A 118 5.70 15.54 3.57
N ASP A 119 6.60 16.52 3.67
CA ASP A 119 6.51 17.69 4.52
C ASP A 119 5.93 18.93 3.82
N ARG A 120 5.57 18.81 2.53
CA ARG A 120 4.99 19.92 1.76
C ARG A 120 3.53 20.17 2.17
N PRO A 121 3.13 21.43 2.36
CA PRO A 121 1.77 21.75 2.78
C PRO A 121 0.76 21.44 1.68
N LEU A 122 -0.41 20.93 2.07
CA LEU A 122 -1.58 20.83 1.21
C LEU A 122 -2.37 22.13 1.28
N GLN A 123 -2.53 22.81 0.15
CA GLN A 123 -3.24 24.07 0.03
C GLN A 123 -4.30 24.01 -1.08
N PRO A 124 -5.34 24.86 -1.05
CA PRO A 124 -6.26 24.99 -2.17
C PRO A 124 -5.50 25.34 -3.46
N VAL A 125 -5.78 24.62 -4.54
CA VAL A 125 -5.18 24.84 -5.87
C VAL A 125 -6.20 25.12 -6.97
N ALA A 126 -7.46 24.72 -6.76
CA ALA A 126 -8.56 25.01 -7.66
C ALA A 126 -9.90 24.94 -6.94
N ARG A 127 -10.88 25.68 -7.47
CA ARG A 127 -12.30 25.51 -7.13
C ARG A 127 -13.06 25.15 -8.40
N ILE A 128 -13.94 24.17 -8.31
CA ILE A 128 -14.75 23.69 -9.43
C ILE A 128 -16.19 23.62 -8.98
N THR A 129 -17.07 24.34 -9.66
CA THR A 129 -18.51 24.23 -9.52
C THR A 129 -19.06 23.40 -10.68
N THR A 130 -20.01 22.51 -10.37
CA THR A 130 -20.62 21.64 -11.37
C THR A 130 -22.12 21.61 -11.17
N GLU A 131 -22.86 21.89 -12.23
CA GLU A 131 -24.27 21.54 -12.34
C GLU A 131 -24.36 20.16 -12.97
N ARG A 132 -24.86 19.19 -12.21
CA ARG A 132 -24.90 17.78 -12.60
C ARG A 132 -26.32 17.32 -12.81
N GLU A 133 -26.58 16.74 -13.98
CA GLU A 133 -27.75 15.94 -14.27
C GLU A 133 -27.35 14.46 -14.29
N SER A 134 -27.87 13.65 -13.35
CA SER A 134 -27.56 12.22 -13.28
C SER A 134 -28.72 11.35 -13.77
N GLN A 135 -28.37 10.24 -14.40
CA GLN A 135 -29.29 9.17 -14.79
C GLN A 135 -28.75 7.84 -14.28
N VAL A 136 -29.56 7.08 -13.55
CA VAL A 136 -29.21 5.75 -13.07
C VAL A 136 -29.84 4.71 -13.99
N LEU A 137 -29.01 3.78 -14.46
CA LEU A 137 -29.36 2.71 -15.38
C LEU A 137 -29.61 1.43 -14.58
N TYR A 138 -30.77 0.81 -14.76
CA TYR A 138 -31.16 -0.39 -14.02
C TYR A 138 -31.38 -1.57 -14.95
N ASP A 139 -31.10 -2.77 -14.45
CA ASP A 139 -31.41 -4.02 -15.13
C ASP A 139 -32.89 -4.45 -14.96
N ALA A 140 -33.25 -5.58 -15.56
CA ALA A 140 -34.60 -6.14 -15.48
C ALA A 140 -34.99 -6.63 -14.08
N ALA A 141 -34.02 -6.84 -13.19
CA ALA A 141 -34.24 -7.20 -11.79
C ALA A 141 -34.35 -5.97 -10.87
N GLY A 142 -34.19 -4.76 -11.40
CA GLY A 142 -34.21 -3.50 -10.64
C GLY A 142 -32.89 -3.20 -9.93
N VAL A 143 -31.79 -3.85 -10.33
CA VAL A 143 -30.46 -3.59 -9.79
C VAL A 143 -29.79 -2.45 -10.56
N ALA A 144 -29.24 -1.48 -9.82
CA ALA A 144 -28.52 -0.36 -10.42
C ALA A 144 -27.19 -0.83 -11.02
N LEU A 145 -27.01 -0.59 -12.32
CA LEU A 145 -25.86 -1.03 -13.10
C LEU A 145 -24.79 0.06 -13.23
N ALA A 146 -25.22 1.27 -13.57
CA ALA A 146 -24.32 2.38 -13.86
C ALA A 146 -25.03 3.72 -13.66
N GLU A 147 -24.26 4.77 -13.36
CA GLU A 147 -24.69 6.15 -13.36
C GLU A 147 -24.07 6.88 -14.55
N PHE A 148 -24.89 7.60 -15.31
CA PHE A 148 -24.47 8.57 -16.30
C PHE A 148 -24.65 9.98 -15.73
N SER A 149 -23.59 10.77 -15.72
CA SER A 149 -23.62 12.18 -15.30
C SER A 149 -23.36 13.09 -16.50
N ASN A 150 -24.23 14.07 -16.70
CA ASN A 150 -24.04 15.18 -17.63
C ASN A 150 -23.68 16.44 -16.83
N ASP A 151 -22.43 16.87 -16.92
CA ASP A 151 -21.87 17.93 -16.09
C ASP A 151 -21.61 19.19 -16.90
N SER A 152 -22.19 20.30 -16.45
CA SER A 152 -21.77 21.66 -16.83
C SER A 152 -20.81 22.18 -15.76
N VAL A 153 -19.57 22.44 -16.14
CA VAL A 153 -18.47 22.69 -15.20
C VAL A 153 -17.90 24.09 -15.39
N THR A 154 -17.80 24.84 -14.29
CA THR A 154 -17.06 26.10 -14.22
C THR A 154 -15.92 25.93 -13.22
N ALA A 155 -14.70 26.32 -13.59
CA ALA A 155 -13.52 26.16 -12.75
C ALA A 155 -12.65 27.40 -12.69
N TRP A 156 -12.03 27.58 -11.53
CA TRP A 156 -11.07 28.64 -11.24
C TRP A 156 -9.79 28.01 -10.66
N SER A 157 -8.63 28.31 -11.25
CA SER A 157 -7.34 27.95 -10.67
C SER A 157 -6.92 29.00 -9.65
N THR A 158 -6.39 28.57 -8.50
CA THR A 158 -5.82 29.47 -7.50
C THR A 158 -4.31 29.48 -7.70
N ARG A 159 -3.78 30.54 -8.31
CA ARG A 159 -2.34 30.70 -8.57
C ARG A 159 -1.58 30.74 -7.23
N GLY A 160 -0.47 30.02 -7.13
CA GLY A 160 0.36 30.01 -5.93
C GLY A 160 1.10 31.35 -5.74
N PRO A 161 1.50 31.71 -4.51
CA PRO A 161 2.17 32.98 -4.23
C PRO A 161 3.56 33.14 -4.87
N ASP A 162 4.17 32.05 -5.36
CA ASP A 162 5.53 32.05 -5.93
C ASP A 162 5.55 32.20 -7.47
N ASP A 163 4.38 32.31 -8.11
CA ASP A 163 4.23 32.46 -9.56
C ASP A 163 4.44 33.94 -10.00
N SER A 164 5.44 34.57 -9.40
CA SER A 164 5.81 35.98 -9.57
C SER A 164 6.73 36.24 -10.77
N SER A 165 7.03 35.21 -11.57
CA SER A 165 7.90 35.33 -12.75
C SER A 165 7.16 35.75 -14.03
N ASP A 166 5.83 35.87 -14.01
CA ASP A 166 5.08 36.58 -15.06
C ASP A 166 4.82 38.02 -14.59
N GLU A 167 5.55 38.99 -15.14
CA GLU A 167 5.26 40.44 -15.03
C GLU A 167 3.87 40.84 -15.56
N SER A 168 3.05 39.88 -16.01
CA SER A 168 1.83 40.12 -16.78
C SER A 168 0.56 40.35 -15.96
N GLY A 169 0.57 40.09 -14.63
CA GLY A 169 -0.58 40.40 -13.76
C GLY A 169 -1.94 39.84 -14.22
N ALA A 170 -1.93 38.74 -14.99
CA ALA A 170 -3.14 38.23 -15.61
C ALA A 170 -4.10 37.64 -14.56
N PRO A 171 -5.41 37.94 -14.62
CA PRO A 171 -6.40 37.42 -13.68
C PRO A 171 -6.50 35.89 -13.74
N PRO A 172 -7.01 35.22 -12.69
CA PRO A 172 -7.24 33.78 -12.71
C PRO A 172 -8.12 33.40 -13.90
N THR A 173 -7.67 32.42 -14.69
CA THR A 173 -8.39 31.96 -15.88
C THR A 173 -9.62 31.17 -15.45
N GLU A 174 -10.80 31.70 -15.74
CA GLU A 174 -12.06 30.96 -15.69
C GLU A 174 -12.14 30.00 -16.88
N LEU A 175 -12.45 28.74 -16.59
CA LEU A 175 -12.64 27.70 -17.60
C LEU A 175 -14.04 27.12 -17.48
N GLU A 176 -14.72 27.04 -18.61
CA GLU A 176 -16.04 26.44 -18.72
C GLU A 176 -16.03 25.32 -19.73
N TRP A 177 -16.66 24.20 -19.39
CA TRP A 177 -16.85 23.09 -20.31
C TRP A 177 -18.01 22.20 -19.90
N ARG A 178 -18.38 21.31 -20.81
CA ARG A 178 -19.32 20.25 -20.56
C ARG A 178 -18.65 18.90 -20.71
N GLU A 179 -18.92 17.99 -19.78
CA GLU A 179 -18.39 16.63 -19.82
C GLU A 179 -19.45 15.60 -19.43
N TRP A 180 -19.29 14.38 -19.95
CA TRP A 180 -20.08 13.23 -19.55
C TRP A 180 -19.22 12.26 -18.75
N GLU A 181 -19.74 11.77 -17.63
CA GLU A 181 -19.14 10.71 -16.84
C GLU A 181 -20.04 9.48 -16.85
N LEU A 182 -19.44 8.30 -16.98
CA LEU A 182 -20.14 7.03 -16.88
C LEU A 182 -19.44 6.18 -15.82
N GLU A 183 -20.14 5.85 -14.74
CA GLU A 183 -19.62 5.11 -13.59
C GLU A 183 -20.40 3.81 -13.39
N LEU A 184 -19.70 2.69 -13.19
CA LEU A 184 -20.33 1.43 -12.82
C LEU A 184 -20.67 1.40 -11.32
N LEU A 185 -21.90 0.97 -11.00
CA LEU A 185 -22.37 0.88 -9.62
C LEU A 185 -22.14 -0.52 -9.04
N GLU A 186 -21.68 -0.59 -7.79
CA GLU A 186 -21.27 -1.85 -7.13
C GLU A 186 -22.42 -2.86 -6.98
N ALA A 187 -23.66 -2.37 -6.81
CA ALA A 187 -24.85 -3.20 -6.59
C ALA A 187 -25.11 -4.20 -7.73
N GLY A 188 -24.67 -3.91 -8.95
CA GLY A 188 -24.87 -4.74 -10.13
C GLY A 188 -24.07 -6.05 -10.16
N GLY A 189 -23.13 -6.30 -9.24
CA GLY A 189 -22.30 -7.51 -9.23
C GLY A 189 -21.33 -7.66 -10.43
N HIS A 190 -21.44 -6.78 -11.43
CA HIS A 190 -20.57 -6.68 -12.61
C HIS A 190 -19.39 -5.74 -12.39
N PHE A 191 -19.15 -5.31 -11.16
CA PHE A 191 -18.25 -4.21 -10.83
C PHE A 191 -16.75 -4.53 -11.04
N ASN A 192 -16.36 -5.82 -11.07
CA ASN A 192 -15.01 -6.25 -11.45
C ASN A 192 -15.02 -7.36 -12.50
N GLY A 193 -14.04 -7.34 -13.40
CA GLY A 193 -13.84 -8.37 -14.42
C GLY A 193 -14.53 -8.12 -15.76
N ALA A 194 -14.52 -9.14 -16.63
CA ALA A 194 -14.86 -9.01 -18.05
C ALA A 194 -16.31 -8.51 -18.31
N ALA A 195 -17.26 -8.86 -17.43
CA ALA A 195 -18.65 -8.46 -17.59
C ALA A 195 -18.85 -6.95 -17.38
N GLY A 196 -18.19 -6.36 -16.38
CA GLY A 196 -18.22 -4.91 -16.15
C GLY A 196 -17.58 -4.13 -17.29
N THR A 197 -16.42 -4.59 -17.76
CA THR A 197 -15.74 -3.99 -18.92
C THR A 197 -16.61 -4.05 -20.17
N GLU A 198 -17.29 -5.16 -20.41
CA GLU A 198 -18.19 -5.31 -21.57
C GLU A 198 -19.41 -4.38 -21.47
N LEU A 199 -20.05 -4.27 -20.29
CA LEU A 199 -21.14 -3.32 -20.08
C LEU A 199 -20.66 -1.88 -20.30
N LEU A 200 -19.53 -1.51 -19.69
CA LEU A 200 -18.94 -0.18 -19.83
C LEU A 200 -18.61 0.13 -21.30
N ASN A 201 -18.11 -0.83 -22.06
CA ASN A 201 -17.85 -0.68 -23.50
C ASN A 201 -19.14 -0.42 -24.29
N ARG A 202 -20.21 -1.19 -24.04
CA ARG A 202 -21.51 -0.99 -24.73
C ARG A 202 -22.10 0.39 -24.46
N LEU A 203 -22.10 0.80 -23.19
CA LEU A 203 -22.58 2.11 -22.79
C LEU A 203 -21.67 3.23 -23.37
N SER A 204 -20.36 3.04 -23.37
CA SER A 204 -19.41 3.99 -23.97
C SER A 204 -19.65 4.17 -25.47
N ASN A 205 -19.86 3.09 -26.22
CA ASN A 205 -20.13 3.18 -27.65
C ASN A 205 -21.38 4.03 -27.95
N ARG A 206 -22.42 3.92 -27.10
CA ARG A 206 -23.61 4.77 -27.22
C ARG A 206 -23.29 6.26 -27.04
N LEU A 207 -22.38 6.61 -26.14
CA LEU A 207 -21.92 7.98 -25.95
C LEU A 207 -21.13 8.48 -27.17
N LEU A 208 -20.26 7.63 -27.72
CA LEU A 208 -19.48 7.96 -28.93
C LEU A 208 -20.39 8.19 -30.14
N ASP A 209 -21.40 7.32 -30.34
CA ASP A 209 -22.40 7.48 -31.41
C ASP A 209 -23.21 8.78 -31.29
N ALA A 210 -23.36 9.29 -30.07
CA ALA A 210 -24.03 10.56 -29.78
C ALA A 210 -23.12 11.80 -29.97
N GLY A 211 -21.86 11.60 -30.38
CA GLY A 211 -20.91 12.68 -30.66
C GLY A 211 -19.96 13.01 -29.52
N ALA A 212 -19.91 12.18 -28.46
CA ALA A 212 -18.92 12.34 -27.41
C ALA A 212 -17.53 11.86 -27.87
N ALA A 213 -16.47 12.50 -27.37
CA ALA A 213 -15.10 12.04 -27.54
C ALA A 213 -14.55 11.56 -26.19
N PRO A 214 -13.67 10.53 -26.13
CA PRO A 214 -12.98 10.20 -24.89
C PRO A 214 -12.24 11.42 -24.34
N ALA A 215 -12.37 11.68 -23.04
CA ALA A 215 -11.80 12.89 -22.45
C ALA A 215 -10.26 12.88 -22.56
N GLY A 216 -9.69 14.02 -22.96
CA GLY A 216 -8.23 14.18 -23.06
C GLY A 216 -7.50 14.22 -21.71
N HIS A 217 -8.22 14.22 -20.60
CA HIS A 217 -7.69 14.40 -19.26
C HIS A 217 -8.21 13.35 -18.26
N GLY A 218 -7.35 12.95 -17.33
CA GLY A 218 -7.72 11.97 -16.31
C GLY A 218 -8.70 12.49 -15.25
N SER A 219 -8.80 13.80 -15.03
CA SER A 219 -9.71 14.37 -14.02
C SER A 219 -10.03 15.82 -14.34
N LYS A 220 -11.14 16.34 -13.79
CA LYS A 220 -11.49 17.77 -13.84
C LYS A 220 -10.33 18.66 -13.37
N LEU A 221 -9.61 18.27 -12.31
CA LEU A 221 -8.43 19.00 -11.83
C LEU A 221 -7.30 19.04 -12.86
N ALA A 222 -7.04 17.93 -13.56
CA ALA A 222 -6.01 17.87 -14.60
C ALA A 222 -6.35 18.74 -15.82
N ARG A 223 -7.64 19.00 -16.08
CA ARG A 223 -8.06 19.99 -17.08
C ARG A 223 -7.72 21.41 -16.62
N VAL A 224 -8.03 21.73 -15.36
CA VAL A 224 -7.85 23.08 -14.78
C VAL A 224 -6.38 23.46 -14.63
N LEU A 225 -5.55 22.56 -14.11
CA LEU A 225 -4.13 22.82 -13.90
C LEU A 225 -3.30 22.67 -15.19
N GLY A 226 -3.93 22.23 -16.28
CA GLY A 226 -3.21 21.65 -17.41
C GLY A 226 -2.56 20.32 -17.05
N THR A 227 -2.00 19.63 -18.04
CA THR A 227 -1.23 18.41 -17.77
C THR A 227 0.10 18.83 -17.14
N PRO A 228 0.35 18.58 -15.83
CA PRO A 228 1.66 18.86 -15.28
C PRO A 228 2.67 17.96 -15.99
N PRO A 229 3.89 18.44 -16.28
CA PRO A 229 4.92 17.61 -16.87
C PRO A 229 5.10 16.36 -16.00
N PRO A 230 5.33 15.18 -16.60
CA PRO A 230 5.57 13.96 -15.84
C PRO A 230 6.71 14.21 -14.85
N PRO A 231 6.70 13.58 -13.66
CA PRO A 231 7.81 13.70 -12.73
C PRO A 231 9.13 13.43 -13.46
N ASN A 232 10.04 14.40 -13.39
CA ASN A 232 11.37 14.44 -14.01
C ASN A 232 11.46 14.70 -15.52
N GLY A 233 10.37 14.96 -16.25
CA GLY A 233 10.43 15.34 -17.68
C GLY A 233 11.14 14.34 -18.61
N ALA A 234 11.54 13.18 -18.07
CA ALA A 234 12.43 12.26 -18.73
C ALA A 234 11.60 11.20 -19.44
N GLN A 235 11.90 11.00 -20.73
CA GLN A 235 11.62 9.73 -21.41
C GLN A 235 12.11 8.59 -20.50
N PRO A 236 11.41 7.43 -20.46
CA PRO A 236 11.91 6.27 -19.73
C PRO A 236 13.37 6.05 -20.11
N SER A 237 14.27 6.00 -19.12
CA SER A 237 15.69 5.77 -19.39
C SER A 237 15.86 4.55 -20.30
N GLU A 238 16.73 4.63 -21.30
CA GLU A 238 17.03 3.47 -22.14
C GLU A 238 17.74 2.38 -21.34
N ASP A 239 18.42 2.74 -20.25
CA ASP A 239 19.09 1.82 -19.34
C ASP A 239 18.08 0.92 -18.58
N PRO A 240 18.11 -0.41 -18.79
CA PRO A 240 17.26 -1.36 -18.08
C PRO A 240 17.36 -1.28 -16.55
N LEU A 241 18.54 -0.98 -15.99
CA LEU A 241 18.72 -0.88 -14.54
C LEU A 241 17.98 0.32 -13.97
N GLN A 242 18.13 1.48 -14.59
CA GLN A 242 17.42 2.69 -14.23
C GLN A 242 15.90 2.54 -14.31
N ARG A 243 15.38 1.90 -15.38
CA ARG A 243 13.95 1.58 -15.49
C ARG A 243 13.48 0.68 -14.35
N ALA A 244 14.25 -0.35 -14.00
CA ALA A 244 13.93 -1.26 -12.91
C ALA A 244 13.90 -0.52 -11.57
N ILE A 245 14.84 0.39 -11.30
CA ILE A 245 14.83 1.22 -10.09
C ILE A 245 13.57 2.09 -10.07
N ALA A 246 13.27 2.83 -11.14
CA ALA A 246 12.10 3.68 -11.24
C ALA A 246 10.79 2.91 -11.05
N GLU A 247 10.70 1.69 -11.58
CA GLU A 247 9.57 0.79 -11.35
C GLU A 247 9.45 0.38 -9.89
N GLN A 248 10.53 -0.05 -9.24
CA GLN A 248 10.48 -0.43 -7.83
C GLN A 248 10.20 0.76 -6.90
N VAL A 249 10.59 1.99 -7.25
CA VAL A 249 10.22 3.21 -6.50
C VAL A 249 8.72 3.47 -6.61
N ARG A 250 8.13 3.36 -7.80
CA ARG A 250 6.66 3.46 -7.97
C ARG A 250 5.94 2.38 -7.17
N GLU A 251 6.43 1.15 -7.21
CA GLU A 251 5.88 0.02 -6.47
C GLU A 251 5.98 0.22 -4.94
N LEU A 252 7.07 0.82 -4.45
CA LEU A 252 7.23 1.15 -3.03
C LEU A 252 6.13 2.10 -2.56
N LEU A 253 5.75 3.10 -3.36
CA LEU A 253 4.67 4.03 -3.02
C LEU A 253 3.29 3.34 -3.01
N VAL A 254 3.06 2.34 -3.85
CA VAL A 254 1.84 1.52 -3.81
C VAL A 254 1.77 0.75 -2.49
N TRP A 255 2.85 0.06 -2.11
CA TRP A 255 2.89 -0.70 -0.88
C TRP A 255 2.91 0.17 0.38
N ASP A 256 3.48 1.37 0.33
CA ASP A 256 3.39 2.35 1.43
C ASP A 256 1.91 2.61 1.78
N ARG A 257 1.09 2.92 0.77
CA ARG A 257 -0.36 3.14 0.97
C ARG A 257 -1.06 1.89 1.50
N ALA A 258 -0.69 0.72 0.98
CA ALA A 258 -1.25 -0.55 1.43
C ALA A 258 -0.91 -0.84 2.91
N VAL A 259 0.31 -0.52 3.37
CA VAL A 259 0.71 -0.66 4.77
C VAL A 259 -0.03 0.32 5.67
N ARG A 260 -0.21 1.58 5.23
CA ARG A 260 -1.03 2.57 5.96
C ARG A 260 -2.49 2.14 6.10
N ALA A 261 -2.98 1.36 5.14
CA ALA A 261 -4.30 0.77 5.14
C ALA A 261 -4.44 -0.50 5.98
N ASP A 262 -3.36 -1.04 6.54
CA ASP A 262 -3.32 -2.41 7.10
C ASP A 262 -3.88 -3.45 6.11
N ALA A 263 -3.57 -3.29 4.82
CA ALA A 263 -4.02 -4.21 3.79
C ALA A 263 -3.29 -5.55 3.88
N TYR A 264 -3.99 -6.63 3.49
CA TYR A 264 -3.44 -7.98 3.52
C TYR A 264 -2.10 -8.08 2.76
N ASP A 265 -1.11 -8.76 3.36
CA ASP A 265 0.24 -8.98 2.82
C ASP A 265 1.06 -7.72 2.50
N SER A 266 0.54 -6.52 2.82
CA SER A 266 1.18 -5.24 2.48
C SER A 266 2.58 -5.07 3.07
N ILE A 267 2.77 -5.46 4.33
CA ILE A 267 4.08 -5.44 5.01
C ILE A 267 5.07 -6.38 4.31
N HIS A 268 4.61 -7.56 3.88
CA HIS A 268 5.46 -8.51 3.18
C HIS A 268 5.96 -7.93 1.87
N GLN A 269 5.04 -7.40 1.07
CA GLN A 269 5.32 -6.89 -0.26
C GLN A 269 6.19 -5.62 -0.19
N MET A 270 5.89 -4.69 0.72
CA MET A 270 6.75 -3.53 0.96
C MET A 270 8.18 -3.97 1.30
N ARG A 271 8.35 -4.98 2.17
CA ARG A 271 9.66 -5.52 2.55
C ARG A 271 10.37 -6.23 1.39
N VAL A 272 9.64 -6.87 0.47
CA VAL A 272 10.18 -7.45 -0.76
C VAL A 272 10.68 -6.33 -1.67
N THR A 273 9.89 -5.30 -1.91
CA THR A 273 10.24 -4.15 -2.75
C THR A 273 11.45 -3.38 -2.19
N THR A 274 11.50 -3.14 -0.88
CA THR A 274 12.68 -2.54 -0.22
C THR A 274 13.94 -3.39 -0.44
N ARG A 275 13.84 -4.72 -0.40
CA ARG A 275 14.97 -5.62 -0.66
C ARG A 275 15.41 -5.57 -2.14
N LYS A 276 14.46 -5.55 -3.08
CA LYS A 276 14.73 -5.42 -4.51
C LYS A 276 15.44 -4.10 -4.81
N LEU A 277 14.93 -2.98 -4.30
CA LEU A 277 15.57 -1.65 -4.40
C LEU A 277 17.00 -1.70 -3.88
N ARG A 278 17.23 -2.26 -2.69
CA ARG A 278 18.58 -2.36 -2.12
C ARG A 278 19.53 -3.21 -2.98
N SER A 279 19.02 -4.24 -3.66
CA SER A 279 19.84 -5.04 -4.58
C SER A 279 20.18 -4.25 -5.84
N LEU A 280 19.19 -3.62 -6.47
CA LEU A 280 19.37 -2.84 -7.69
C LEU A 280 20.31 -1.66 -7.47
N LEU A 281 20.17 -0.96 -6.33
CA LEU A 281 21.02 0.19 -6.00
C LEU A 281 22.47 -0.21 -5.69
N ARG A 282 22.71 -1.43 -5.18
CA ARG A 282 24.08 -1.94 -5.04
C ARG A 282 24.72 -2.19 -6.40
N ASP A 283 23.99 -2.85 -7.30
CA ASP A 283 24.47 -3.07 -8.66
C ASP A 283 24.67 -1.71 -9.38
N TYR A 284 23.79 -0.73 -9.16
CA TYR A 284 23.94 0.63 -9.69
C TYR A 284 25.16 1.37 -9.13
N GLN A 285 25.39 1.27 -7.81
CA GLN A 285 26.55 1.86 -7.16
C GLN A 285 27.86 1.31 -7.75
N ASP A 286 27.92 0.00 -7.99
CA ASP A 286 29.08 -0.66 -8.57
C ASP A 286 29.33 -0.22 -10.03
N SER A 287 28.28 0.11 -10.79
CA SER A 287 28.37 0.49 -12.21
C SER A 287 28.54 1.99 -12.49
N PHE A 288 27.84 2.86 -11.76
CA PHE A 288 27.73 4.29 -12.07
C PHE A 288 28.22 5.21 -10.95
N GLY A 289 28.48 4.65 -9.76
CA GLY A 289 28.63 5.42 -8.53
C GLY A 289 27.29 6.00 -8.06
N LEU A 290 27.16 6.19 -6.75
CA LEU A 290 26.06 6.94 -6.15
C LEU A 290 26.63 8.20 -5.49
N PRO A 291 25.99 9.38 -5.68
CA PRO A 291 26.47 10.63 -5.10
C PRO A 291 26.44 10.63 -3.55
N ASP A 292 25.56 9.83 -2.94
CA ASP A 292 25.53 9.59 -1.49
C ASP A 292 26.03 8.17 -1.18
N GLU A 293 27.26 8.09 -0.68
CA GLU A 293 27.94 6.86 -0.30
C GLU A 293 27.16 6.07 0.77
N GLY A 294 26.39 5.07 0.36
CA GLY A 294 25.84 4.02 1.24
C GLY A 294 24.63 4.40 2.11
N TRP A 295 24.36 5.68 2.37
CA TRP A 295 23.26 6.10 3.26
C TRP A 295 21.90 5.52 2.83
N VAL A 296 21.55 5.65 1.55
CA VAL A 296 20.28 5.10 1.01
C VAL A 296 20.17 3.58 1.22
N LEU A 297 21.27 2.84 1.05
CA LEU A 297 21.29 1.39 1.25
C LEU A 297 21.10 1.00 2.72
N ASP A 298 21.66 1.80 3.64
CA ASP A 298 21.52 1.62 5.08
C ASP A 298 20.11 1.98 5.56
N GLU A 299 19.51 3.04 5.03
CA GLU A 299 18.11 3.40 5.28
C GLU A 299 17.14 2.32 4.82
N LEU A 300 17.33 1.79 3.60
CA LEU A 300 16.52 0.65 3.11
C LEU A 300 16.69 -0.58 4.00
N ARG A 301 17.91 -0.83 4.50
CA ARG A 301 18.17 -1.93 5.44
C ARG A 301 17.45 -1.71 6.76
N GLU A 302 17.46 -0.49 7.30
CA GLU A 302 16.77 -0.15 8.54
C GLU A 302 15.25 -0.29 8.39
N LEU A 303 14.68 0.27 7.32
CA LEU A 303 13.26 0.15 6.99
C LEU A 303 12.83 -1.33 6.90
N ALA A 304 13.61 -2.16 6.18
CA ALA A 304 13.34 -3.59 6.09
C ALA A 304 13.42 -4.31 7.46
N GLY A 305 14.28 -3.84 8.37
CA GLY A 305 14.38 -4.32 9.74
C GLY A 305 13.14 -3.98 10.57
N ILE A 306 12.63 -2.75 10.45
CA ILE A 306 11.42 -2.28 11.14
C ILE A 306 10.19 -3.05 10.66
N LEU A 307 9.99 -3.14 9.34
CA LEU A 307 8.93 -3.94 8.71
C LEU A 307 9.03 -5.43 9.09
N GLY A 308 10.25 -5.91 9.33
CA GLY A 308 10.52 -7.29 9.72
C GLY A 308 9.79 -7.73 10.98
N MET A 309 9.67 -6.85 11.98
CA MET A 309 8.98 -7.16 13.24
C MET A 309 7.51 -7.49 13.03
N ALA A 310 6.81 -6.74 12.18
CA ALA A 310 5.42 -6.98 11.84
C ALA A 310 5.28 -8.28 11.03
N ARG A 311 6.09 -8.46 9.98
CA ARG A 311 6.01 -9.66 9.13
C ARG A 311 6.29 -10.95 9.89
N ASP A 312 7.29 -10.95 10.78
CA ASP A 312 7.63 -12.14 11.54
C ASP A 312 6.48 -12.52 12.50
N ALA A 313 5.77 -11.54 13.05
CA ALA A 313 4.58 -11.78 13.87
C ALA A 313 3.38 -12.27 13.05
N GLU A 314 3.16 -11.74 11.86
CA GLU A 314 2.13 -12.18 10.90
C GLU A 314 2.33 -13.64 10.50
N VAL A 315 3.54 -14.00 10.06
CA VAL A 315 3.90 -15.37 9.68
C VAL A 315 3.74 -16.34 10.86
N LEU A 316 4.08 -15.91 12.08
CA LEU A 316 3.85 -16.72 13.28
C LEU A 316 2.36 -16.91 13.57
N ALA A 317 1.54 -15.87 13.41
CA ALA A 317 0.09 -15.97 13.61
C ALA A 317 -0.52 -16.98 12.63
N GLU A 318 -0.25 -16.85 11.33
CA GLU A 318 -0.72 -17.77 10.29
C GLU A 318 -0.25 -19.21 10.54
N ARG A 319 1.01 -19.37 10.97
CA ARG A 319 1.55 -20.68 11.28
C ARG A 319 0.86 -21.31 12.48
N TYR A 320 0.70 -20.57 13.57
CA TYR A 320 0.00 -21.08 14.76
C TYR A 320 -1.44 -21.42 14.47
N GLU A 321 -2.14 -20.62 13.67
CA GLU A 321 -3.51 -20.89 13.25
C GLU A 321 -3.58 -22.20 12.47
N ARG A 322 -2.77 -22.34 11.41
CA ARG A 322 -2.70 -23.57 10.60
C ARG A 322 -2.34 -24.80 11.43
N ASP A 323 -1.34 -24.69 12.30
CA ASP A 323 -0.88 -25.80 13.15
C ASP A 323 -1.96 -26.20 14.17
N LEU A 324 -2.74 -25.26 14.71
CA LEU A 324 -3.84 -25.54 15.63
C LEU A 324 -5.07 -26.11 14.93
N ASP A 325 -5.40 -25.62 13.73
CA ASP A 325 -6.53 -26.11 12.94
C ASP A 325 -6.29 -27.53 12.42
N GLY A 326 -5.02 -27.93 12.26
CA GLY A 326 -4.63 -29.30 11.91
C GLY A 326 -4.67 -30.30 13.07
N LEU A 327 -4.90 -29.86 14.31
CA LEU A 327 -4.99 -30.73 15.49
C LEU A 327 -6.45 -31.10 15.78
N ALA A 328 -6.65 -32.30 16.32
CA ALA A 328 -7.96 -32.69 16.81
C ALA A 328 -8.40 -31.76 17.97
N PRO A 329 -9.67 -31.30 18.01
CA PRO A 329 -10.13 -30.30 18.99
C PRO A 329 -9.84 -30.67 20.45
N GLU A 330 -9.91 -31.96 20.79
CA GLU A 330 -9.63 -32.50 22.13
C GLU A 330 -8.15 -32.37 22.58
N LEU A 331 -7.23 -32.15 21.64
CA LEU A 331 -5.81 -31.91 21.89
C LEU A 331 -5.51 -30.43 22.19
N VAL A 332 -6.38 -29.51 21.74
CA VAL A 332 -6.25 -28.08 21.98
C VAL A 332 -6.89 -27.71 23.32
N ARG A 333 -6.14 -27.92 24.41
CA ARG A 333 -6.64 -27.69 25.78
C ARG A 333 -6.33 -26.29 26.29
N GLY A 334 -7.35 -25.60 26.80
CA GLY A 334 -7.23 -24.26 27.38
C GLY A 334 -7.07 -23.15 26.32
N PRO A 335 -6.67 -21.92 26.73
CA PRO A 335 -6.66 -20.75 25.85
C PRO A 335 -5.42 -20.70 24.93
N VAL A 336 -5.02 -21.83 24.35
CA VAL A 336 -3.80 -21.93 23.52
C VAL A 336 -3.92 -21.07 22.27
N ARG A 337 -5.08 -21.06 21.61
CA ARG A 337 -5.34 -20.23 20.43
C ARG A 337 -5.20 -18.75 20.76
N GLU A 338 -5.86 -18.29 21.82
CA GLU A 338 -5.78 -16.89 22.25
C GLU A 338 -4.34 -16.47 22.62
N ARG A 339 -3.61 -17.36 23.30
CA ARG A 339 -2.23 -17.09 23.71
C ARG A 339 -1.25 -17.05 22.53
N LEU A 340 -1.38 -17.96 21.57
CA LEU A 340 -0.45 -18.07 20.44
C LEU A 340 -0.87 -17.18 19.28
N VAL A 341 -2.07 -17.39 18.72
CA VAL A 341 -2.59 -16.62 17.58
C VAL A 341 -2.88 -15.19 18.02
N GLY A 342 -3.68 -15.00 19.07
CA GLY A 342 -3.97 -13.66 19.60
C GLY A 342 -2.73 -12.94 20.12
N GLY A 343 -1.78 -13.67 20.72
CA GLY A 343 -0.47 -13.13 21.12
C GLY A 343 0.38 -12.65 19.93
N ALA A 344 0.42 -13.42 18.84
CA ALA A 344 1.11 -13.05 17.61
C ALA A 344 0.44 -11.86 16.92
N GLN A 345 -0.90 -11.84 16.82
CA GLN A 345 -1.67 -10.71 16.30
C GLN A 345 -1.42 -9.42 17.09
N ARG A 346 -1.33 -9.47 18.43
CA ARG A 346 -0.94 -8.29 19.24
C ARG A 346 0.48 -7.80 18.94
N ARG A 347 1.42 -8.72 18.67
CA ARG A 347 2.79 -8.36 18.25
C ARG A 347 2.78 -7.75 16.86
N TYR A 348 1.99 -8.28 15.93
CA TYR A 348 1.78 -7.70 14.59
C TYR A 348 1.32 -6.25 14.71
N GLN A 349 0.24 -5.99 15.46
CA GLN A 349 -0.27 -4.63 15.69
C GLN A 349 0.76 -3.69 16.34
N THR A 350 1.66 -4.22 17.16
CA THR A 350 2.78 -3.43 17.72
C THR A 350 3.87 -3.16 16.68
N GLY A 351 4.20 -4.15 15.86
CA GLY A 351 5.12 -4.01 14.72
C GLY A 351 4.59 -3.01 13.70
N LEU A 352 3.33 -3.13 13.29
CA LEU A 352 2.65 -2.23 12.36
C LEU A 352 2.71 -0.78 12.85
N ARG A 353 2.38 -0.53 14.13
CA ARG A 353 2.52 0.82 14.71
C ARG A 353 3.95 1.37 14.61
N ARG A 354 4.97 0.54 14.84
CA ARG A 354 6.37 0.96 14.67
C ARG A 354 6.72 1.26 13.21
N SER A 355 6.22 0.44 12.28
CA SER A 355 6.36 0.68 10.84
C SER A 355 5.73 2.01 10.43
N LEU A 356 4.49 2.29 10.86
CA LEU A 356 3.80 3.54 10.57
C LEU A 356 4.53 4.76 11.16
N ILE A 357 5.09 4.65 12.38
CA ILE A 357 5.91 5.72 12.97
C ILE A 357 7.15 5.99 12.10
N ALA A 358 7.84 4.94 11.66
CA ALA A 358 9.01 5.09 10.80
C ALA A 358 8.64 5.73 9.45
N MET A 359 7.53 5.31 8.85
CA MET A 359 7.00 5.84 7.58
C MET A 359 6.43 7.26 7.66
N ARG A 360 6.27 7.80 8.88
CA ARG A 360 5.86 9.20 9.14
C ARG A 360 7.05 10.09 9.54
N SER A 361 8.27 9.56 9.50
CA SER A 361 9.46 10.29 9.93
C SER A 361 10.10 11.07 8.77
N GLN A 362 10.75 12.20 9.09
CA GLN A 362 11.52 12.98 8.11
C GLN A 362 12.63 12.14 7.44
N ARG A 363 13.18 11.17 8.17
CA ARG A 363 14.22 10.27 7.66
C ARG A 363 13.70 9.41 6.51
N TYR A 364 12.47 8.91 6.63
CA TYR A 364 11.81 8.18 5.55
C TYR A 364 11.48 9.07 4.36
N PHE A 365 11.04 10.32 4.57
CA PHE A 365 10.78 11.25 3.47
C PHE A 365 12.04 11.57 2.67
N ARG A 366 13.17 11.83 3.34
CA ARG A 366 14.47 12.00 2.69
C ARG A 366 14.90 10.77 1.90
N LEU A 367 14.64 9.57 2.42
CA LEU A 367 14.90 8.34 1.68
C LEU A 367 14.08 8.33 0.37
N LEU A 368 12.80 8.70 0.41
CA LEU A 368 11.97 8.78 -0.79
C LEU A 368 12.46 9.86 -1.76
N ASP A 369 12.89 11.03 -1.27
CA ASP A 369 13.50 12.08 -2.08
C ASP A 369 14.75 11.57 -2.82
N SER A 370 15.66 10.90 -2.10
CA SER A 370 16.88 10.33 -2.69
C SER A 370 16.57 9.22 -3.71
N LEU A 371 15.60 8.35 -3.43
CA LEU A 371 15.19 7.30 -4.37
C LEU A 371 14.59 7.88 -5.65
N GLU A 372 13.78 8.92 -5.53
CA GLU A 372 13.18 9.63 -6.66
C GLU A 372 14.25 10.36 -7.48
N ALA A 373 15.20 11.04 -6.83
CA ALA A 373 16.33 11.68 -7.48
C ALA A 373 17.23 10.67 -8.21
N ILE A 374 17.51 9.52 -7.59
CA ILE A 374 18.25 8.44 -8.24
C ILE A 374 17.47 7.94 -9.45
N ALA A 375 16.17 7.68 -9.33
CA ALA A 375 15.31 7.22 -10.44
C ALA A 375 15.14 8.26 -11.56
N ALA A 376 15.30 9.55 -11.24
CA ALA A 376 15.26 10.68 -12.18
C ALA A 376 16.55 10.84 -12.98
N ALA A 377 17.69 10.45 -12.40
CA ALA A 377 18.99 10.71 -13.00
C ALA A 377 19.10 9.98 -14.35
N SER A 378 19.47 10.72 -15.40
CA SER A 378 20.04 10.08 -16.59
C SER A 378 21.45 9.64 -16.24
N PRO A 379 21.85 8.38 -16.49
CA PRO A 379 23.24 7.97 -16.34
C PRO A 379 24.09 8.98 -17.13
N GLY A 380 24.96 9.71 -16.44
CA GLY A 380 25.78 10.71 -17.09
C GLY A 380 26.56 10.08 -18.24
N ALA A 381 26.68 10.79 -19.36
CA ALA A 381 27.51 10.45 -20.52
C ALA A 381 29.01 10.23 -20.20
N ALA A 382 29.38 10.15 -18.91
CA ALA A 382 30.73 9.94 -18.40
C ALA A 382 31.04 8.47 -18.05
N ALA A 383 30.12 7.52 -18.28
CA ALA A 383 30.36 6.09 -18.04
C ALA A 383 30.06 5.23 -19.29
N ALA A 384 30.32 5.76 -20.49
CA ALA A 384 30.32 4.98 -21.73
C ALA A 384 31.66 4.24 -21.92
N GLU A 385 32.15 3.53 -20.90
CA GLU A 385 33.03 2.38 -21.15
C GLU A 385 32.14 1.16 -21.28
N GLU A 386 32.28 0.42 -22.39
CA GLU A 386 31.55 -0.82 -22.69
C GLU A 386 31.62 -1.80 -21.51
N GLN A 387 30.62 -1.76 -20.64
CA GLN A 387 30.47 -2.78 -19.61
C GLN A 387 29.56 -3.88 -20.13
N ALA A 388 30.09 -5.11 -20.09
CA ALA A 388 29.41 -6.30 -20.53
C ALA A 388 28.04 -6.43 -19.83
N PRO A 389 26.97 -6.77 -20.57
CA PRO A 389 25.65 -6.92 -19.98
C PRO A 389 25.71 -7.94 -18.85
N VAL A 390 25.07 -7.64 -17.71
CA VAL A 390 24.89 -8.61 -16.64
C VAL A 390 24.13 -9.80 -17.22
N THR A 391 24.87 -10.86 -17.54
CA THR A 391 24.28 -12.02 -18.20
C THR A 391 23.43 -12.78 -17.19
N ILE A 392 22.33 -13.34 -17.69
CA ILE A 392 21.49 -14.30 -16.95
C ILE A 392 22.38 -15.37 -16.30
N GLU A 393 23.45 -15.79 -16.99
CA GLU A 393 24.41 -16.77 -16.48
C GLU A 393 25.14 -16.34 -15.19
N ALA A 394 25.53 -15.07 -15.06
CA ALA A 394 26.14 -14.54 -13.84
C ALA A 394 25.14 -14.55 -12.66
N ALA A 395 23.88 -14.21 -12.91
CA ALA A 395 22.81 -14.30 -11.91
C ALA A 395 22.55 -15.75 -11.48
N TYR A 396 22.43 -16.69 -12.44
CA TYR A 396 22.28 -18.11 -12.16
C TYR A 396 23.50 -18.67 -11.41
N LYS A 397 24.72 -18.20 -11.68
CA LYS A 397 25.93 -18.61 -10.96
C LYS A 397 25.90 -18.14 -9.50
N LYS A 398 25.44 -16.92 -9.22
CA LYS A 398 25.23 -16.41 -7.84
C LYS A 398 24.19 -17.28 -7.11
N VAL A 399 23.06 -17.60 -7.75
CA VAL A 399 22.00 -18.48 -7.17
C VAL A 399 22.53 -19.89 -6.91
N ARG A 400 23.26 -20.51 -7.86
CA ARG A 400 23.86 -21.84 -7.67
C ARG A 400 24.88 -21.86 -6.54
N LYS A 401 25.70 -20.82 -6.41
CA LYS A 401 26.69 -20.70 -5.33
C LYS A 401 25.98 -20.63 -3.97
N ALA A 402 24.95 -19.82 -3.86
CA ALA A 402 24.16 -19.72 -2.63
C ALA A 402 23.38 -21.01 -2.31
N ALA A 403 22.86 -21.71 -3.34
CA ALA A 403 22.23 -23.03 -3.18
C ALA A 403 23.22 -24.06 -2.61
N LYS A 404 24.46 -24.06 -3.13
CA LYS A 404 25.53 -24.96 -2.67
C LYS A 404 25.92 -24.65 -1.22
N VAL A 405 26.02 -23.37 -0.86
CA VAL A 405 26.30 -22.95 0.52
C VAL A 405 25.17 -23.38 1.46
N ALA A 406 23.91 -23.22 1.06
CA ALA A 406 22.78 -23.69 1.87
C ALA A 406 22.76 -25.21 2.05
N ALA A 407 22.98 -25.95 0.96
CA ALA A 407 23.05 -27.41 0.99
C ALA A 407 24.25 -27.96 1.78
N GLN A 408 25.31 -27.16 1.97
CA GLN A 408 26.46 -27.54 2.78
C GLN A 408 26.18 -27.32 4.27
N VAL A 409 25.59 -26.19 4.64
CA VAL A 409 25.26 -25.90 6.04
C VAL A 409 24.10 -26.78 6.55
N ASP A 410 23.10 -27.11 5.72
CA ASP A 410 22.06 -28.10 6.07
C ASP A 410 22.65 -29.48 6.37
N ARG A 411 23.79 -29.82 5.73
CA ARG A 411 24.51 -31.08 5.92
C ARG A 411 25.35 -31.09 7.19
N GLU A 412 25.97 -29.95 7.51
CA GLU A 412 26.83 -29.78 8.67
C GLU A 412 26.03 -29.49 9.96
N ASN A 413 24.81 -28.97 9.85
CA ASN A 413 23.99 -28.62 11.00
C ASN A 413 22.48 -28.59 10.66
N PRO A 414 21.76 -29.74 10.72
CA PRO A 414 20.37 -29.87 10.27
C PRO A 414 19.36 -29.04 11.09
N ALA A 415 19.79 -28.34 12.15
CA ALA A 415 18.98 -27.50 13.01
C ALA A 415 19.16 -25.98 12.79
N THR A 416 20.03 -25.54 11.87
CA THR A 416 20.42 -24.12 11.78
C THR A 416 19.77 -23.38 10.59
N THR A 417 18.80 -22.51 10.90
CA THR A 417 17.99 -21.70 9.96
C THR A 417 18.76 -20.69 9.10
N THR A 418 20.05 -20.48 9.37
CA THR A 418 20.87 -19.39 8.81
C THR A 418 21.20 -19.58 7.33
N ALA A 419 21.31 -20.83 6.86
CA ALA A 419 21.73 -21.13 5.50
C ALA A 419 20.60 -21.03 4.48
N THR A 420 19.42 -21.50 4.87
CA THR A 420 18.17 -21.31 4.11
C THR A 420 17.88 -19.83 3.90
N LYS A 421 18.21 -18.96 4.88
CA LYS A 421 18.05 -17.50 4.80
C LYS A 421 18.94 -16.88 3.70
N ARG A 422 20.21 -17.32 3.58
CA ARG A 422 21.12 -16.87 2.50
C ARG A 422 20.69 -17.35 1.12
N TYR A 423 20.15 -18.57 1.01
CA TYR A 423 19.62 -19.08 -0.25
C TYR A 423 18.38 -18.31 -0.71
N ILE A 424 17.41 -18.06 0.19
CA ILE A 424 16.22 -17.26 -0.12
C ILE A 424 16.59 -15.83 -0.51
N GLU A 425 17.55 -15.21 0.18
CA GLU A 425 18.04 -13.86 -0.14
C GLU A 425 18.69 -13.80 -1.54
N SER A 426 19.44 -14.84 -1.93
CA SER A 426 20.02 -14.94 -3.28
C SER A 426 19.04 -15.32 -4.39
N ALA A 427 18.02 -16.12 -4.07
CA ALA A 427 17.00 -16.58 -5.01
C ALA A 427 15.87 -15.54 -5.21
N SER A 428 15.89 -14.45 -4.45
CA SER A 428 15.01 -13.28 -4.64
C SER A 428 15.52 -12.33 -5.74
N ALA A 429 16.58 -12.69 -6.48
CA ALA A 429 17.00 -12.02 -7.72
C ALA A 429 15.95 -12.27 -8.83
N PRO A 430 15.70 -11.32 -9.75
CA PRO A 430 14.49 -11.28 -10.55
C PRO A 430 14.32 -12.53 -11.41
N SER A 431 13.20 -13.24 -11.22
CA SER A 431 12.78 -14.36 -12.07
C SER A 431 11.78 -13.95 -13.15
N ASP A 432 11.42 -12.67 -13.25
CA ASP A 432 10.38 -12.20 -14.17
C ASP A 432 10.99 -11.30 -15.24
N PHE A 433 11.59 -11.92 -16.26
CA PHE A 433 11.69 -11.34 -17.59
C PHE A 433 10.70 -12.09 -18.47
N ASP A 434 9.53 -11.48 -18.64
CA ASP A 434 8.46 -11.95 -19.48
C ASP A 434 8.99 -12.08 -20.93
N THR A 435 9.05 -13.31 -21.44
CA THR A 435 9.48 -13.56 -22.82
C THR A 435 8.25 -13.52 -23.71
N PRO A 436 8.23 -12.74 -24.81
CA PRO A 436 7.06 -12.65 -25.67
C PRO A 436 6.72 -14.01 -26.28
N ARG A 437 5.44 -14.38 -26.17
CA ARG A 437 4.88 -15.64 -26.66
C ARG A 437 4.82 -15.63 -28.20
N PRO A 438 5.41 -16.59 -28.92
CA PRO A 438 5.30 -16.64 -30.37
C PRO A 438 3.92 -17.18 -30.81
N PRO A 439 3.40 -16.78 -31.99
CA PRO A 439 2.10 -17.20 -32.49
C PRO A 439 2.05 -18.71 -32.84
N PRO A 440 0.86 -19.33 -32.82
CA PRO A 440 0.74 -20.78 -32.89
C PRO A 440 0.85 -21.30 -34.33
N GLY A 441 1.81 -22.20 -34.58
CA GLY A 441 1.83 -23.02 -35.80
C GLY A 441 3.15 -23.74 -36.07
N LYS A 442 3.13 -25.08 -35.94
CA LYS A 442 4.09 -26.11 -36.43
C LYS A 442 5.14 -26.66 -35.42
N PRO A 443 5.60 -27.92 -35.60
CA PRO A 443 5.62 -28.95 -34.56
C PRO A 443 6.92 -29.06 -33.75
N ARG A 444 6.82 -29.74 -32.60
CA ARG A 444 7.86 -29.97 -31.59
C ARG A 444 9.03 -30.82 -32.09
N CYS A 445 10.26 -30.41 -31.79
CA CYS A 445 11.43 -31.29 -31.69
C CYS A 445 11.66 -31.74 -30.23
N PRO A 446 12.10 -32.99 -29.96
CA PRO A 446 12.17 -33.56 -28.63
C PRO A 446 13.60 -33.56 -28.05
N SER A 447 14.01 -32.50 -27.35
CA SER A 447 15.09 -32.54 -26.35
C SER A 447 15.26 -31.17 -25.67
N GLY A 448 14.99 -31.09 -24.36
CA GLY A 448 15.22 -29.87 -23.57
C GLY A 448 14.38 -29.80 -22.28
N PRO A 449 14.94 -29.34 -21.15
CA PRO A 449 14.52 -29.75 -19.80
C PRO A 449 13.24 -29.07 -19.33
N ARG A 450 12.36 -29.86 -18.68
CA ARG A 450 11.11 -29.38 -18.06
C ARG A 450 11.43 -28.45 -16.86
N PRO A 451 10.77 -27.29 -16.70
CA PRO A 451 10.95 -26.44 -15.53
C PRO A 451 10.37 -27.10 -14.26
N CYS A 452 11.14 -27.02 -13.17
CA CYS A 452 10.82 -27.63 -11.88
C CYS A 452 9.78 -26.81 -11.10
N SER A 453 8.51 -26.83 -11.50
CA SER A 453 7.41 -26.44 -10.59
C SER A 453 7.18 -27.48 -9.48
N ARG A 454 7.78 -28.67 -9.63
CA ARG A 454 7.71 -29.79 -8.67
C ARG A 454 8.69 -29.63 -7.50
N CYS A 455 9.76 -28.84 -7.62
CA CYS A 455 10.77 -28.66 -6.58
C CYS A 455 10.27 -27.79 -5.41
N SER A 456 9.50 -26.72 -5.67
CA SER A 456 8.93 -25.87 -4.61
C SER A 456 7.85 -26.56 -3.79
N VAL A 457 7.14 -27.53 -4.38
CA VAL A 457 6.17 -28.36 -3.66
C VAL A 457 6.87 -29.42 -2.81
N ILE A 458 7.91 -30.07 -3.34
CA ILE A 458 8.67 -31.11 -2.62
C ILE A 458 9.37 -30.56 -1.37
N ILE A 459 9.90 -29.33 -1.43
CA ILE A 459 10.54 -28.67 -0.28
C ILE A 459 9.51 -28.28 0.80
N LYS A 460 8.28 -27.86 0.42
CA LYS A 460 7.19 -27.61 1.38
C LYS A 460 6.70 -28.91 2.05
N THR A 461 6.64 -30.04 1.33
CA THR A 461 6.24 -31.34 1.90
C THR A 461 7.32 -32.03 2.73
N ALA A 462 8.61 -31.81 2.44
CA ALA A 462 9.71 -32.44 3.19
C ALA A 462 9.81 -31.93 4.65
N TRP A 463 9.31 -30.71 4.92
CA TRP A 463 9.25 -30.17 6.28
C TRP A 463 8.15 -30.83 7.14
N SER A 464 7.12 -31.40 6.52
CA SER A 464 6.02 -32.09 7.23
C SER A 464 6.28 -33.57 7.52
N ALA A 465 7.16 -34.24 6.77
CA ALA A 465 7.44 -35.68 6.96
C ALA A 465 8.61 -35.96 7.93
N GLY A 466 9.46 -34.97 8.23
CA GLY A 466 10.67 -35.15 9.06
C GLY A 466 10.42 -35.32 10.56
N ASN A 467 9.24 -34.97 11.07
CA ASN A 467 8.93 -35.02 12.51
C ASN A 467 8.20 -36.28 12.99
N THR A 468 7.91 -37.25 12.11
CA THR A 468 7.19 -38.48 12.48
C THR A 468 8.12 -39.70 12.64
N CYS A 469 9.40 -39.61 12.28
CA CYS A 469 10.33 -40.76 12.34
C CYS A 469 11.25 -40.78 13.58
N ALA A 470 11.25 -39.75 14.43
CA ALA A 470 12.10 -39.66 15.63
C ALA A 470 11.46 -40.21 16.93
N ARG A 471 10.34 -40.94 16.83
CA ARG A 471 9.71 -41.63 17.98
C ARG A 471 9.35 -43.07 17.65
N ARG A 472 10.35 -43.94 17.42
CA ARG A 472 10.20 -45.41 17.51
C ARG A 472 11.59 -46.06 17.44
N ARG A 473 12.29 -46.12 18.58
CA ARG A 473 13.25 -47.18 18.95
C ARG A 473 13.99 -46.78 20.22
N THR A 474 13.40 -47.09 21.38
CA THR A 474 14.08 -47.56 22.61
C THR A 474 13.03 -47.79 23.70
N SER A 475 12.58 -49.04 23.85
CA SER A 475 12.08 -49.60 25.13
C SER A 475 11.80 -51.08 24.92
N ARG A 476 12.81 -51.91 25.20
CA ARG A 476 12.59 -53.32 25.56
C ARG A 476 12.66 -53.37 27.08
N THR A 477 11.52 -53.59 27.72
CA THR A 477 11.36 -53.89 29.15
C THR A 477 11.35 -55.41 29.33
N PRO A 478 11.99 -55.99 30.36
CA PRO A 478 11.63 -57.32 30.87
C PRO A 478 10.72 -57.19 32.11
N PRO A 479 9.96 -58.25 32.47
CA PRO A 479 8.79 -58.13 33.34
C PRO A 479 9.08 -58.36 34.83
N ALA A 480 8.13 -57.91 35.65
CA ALA A 480 8.11 -57.92 37.10
C ALA A 480 7.83 -59.28 37.76
N ARG A 481 8.34 -59.46 38.99
CA ARG A 481 7.78 -60.30 40.07
C ARG A 481 8.06 -59.66 41.44
N THR A 482 7.05 -59.68 42.31
CA THR A 482 6.95 -59.23 43.74
C THR A 482 7.43 -60.33 44.72
N PRO A 483 7.36 -60.21 46.08
CA PRO A 483 7.17 -59.08 47.04
C PRO A 483 8.16 -59.00 48.25
N SER A 484 8.19 -57.83 48.96
CA SER A 484 8.41 -57.51 50.42
C SER A 484 9.45 -58.25 51.34
N PRO A 485 9.74 -57.80 52.59
CA PRO A 485 9.85 -56.46 53.21
C PRO A 485 11.12 -56.30 54.12
N THR A 486 11.66 -55.08 54.36
CA THR A 486 12.31 -54.73 55.65
C THR A 486 12.53 -53.22 55.82
N ALA A 487 12.42 -52.77 57.07
CA ALA A 487 12.51 -51.41 57.58
C ALA A 487 13.94 -50.83 57.62
N CYS A 488 14.06 -49.49 57.62
CA CYS A 488 14.80 -48.76 58.67
C CYS A 488 14.53 -47.25 58.61
N CYS A 489 14.31 -46.66 59.78
CA CYS A 489 14.17 -45.24 60.07
C CYS A 489 15.48 -44.48 59.84
N ILE A 490 15.43 -43.15 59.68
CA ILE A 490 16.04 -42.17 60.61
C ILE A 490 15.65 -40.72 60.22
N SER A 491 15.45 -39.97 61.29
CA SER A 491 14.99 -38.61 61.55
C SER A 491 15.62 -37.43 60.80
N GLY A 492 14.88 -36.32 60.72
CA GLY A 492 15.48 -34.98 60.62
C GLY A 492 14.53 -33.84 60.22
N ARG A 493 13.56 -33.46 61.06
CA ARG A 493 13.00 -32.09 61.14
C ARG A 493 13.62 -31.45 62.39
N PRO A 494 13.91 -30.12 62.44
CA PRO A 494 12.88 -29.10 62.71
C PRO A 494 13.20 -27.71 62.08
N THR A 495 12.43 -26.62 62.11
CA THR A 495 11.03 -26.26 62.39
C THR A 495 10.85 -24.76 62.09
N TRP A 496 9.74 -24.38 61.41
CA TRP A 496 8.83 -23.24 61.71
C TRP A 496 9.37 -21.78 61.63
N ARG A 497 8.60 -20.70 61.46
CA ARG A 497 7.16 -20.43 61.65
C ARG A 497 6.75 -19.16 60.87
N SER A 498 5.48 -19.18 60.46
CA SER A 498 4.61 -18.12 59.94
C SER A 498 4.29 -17.00 60.94
N GLY A 499 3.89 -15.82 60.44
CA GLY A 499 3.16 -14.80 61.20
C GLY A 499 2.49 -13.77 60.28
N ALA A 500 1.19 -13.56 60.48
CA ALA A 500 0.29 -12.73 59.67
C ALA A 500 -0.20 -11.49 60.43
N ALA A 501 -0.84 -10.59 59.67
CA ALA A 501 -1.97 -9.72 60.05
C ALA A 501 -1.74 -8.21 60.38
N ALA A 502 -2.37 -7.38 59.53
CA ALA A 502 -3.42 -6.38 59.83
C ALA A 502 -3.11 -4.91 60.24
N ASN A 503 -3.70 -4.03 59.42
CA ASN A 503 -4.50 -2.82 59.71
C ASN A 503 -3.89 -1.48 60.22
N SER A 504 -4.21 -0.43 59.46
CA SER A 504 -4.97 0.79 59.84
C SER A 504 -4.37 2.16 59.44
N THR A 505 -5.05 2.81 58.49
CA THR A 505 -5.48 4.23 58.41
C THR A 505 -4.69 5.37 59.09
N ALA A 506 -4.36 6.41 58.30
CA ALA A 506 -4.59 7.82 58.66
C ALA A 506 -4.53 8.76 57.42
N ARG A 507 -5.45 9.73 57.37
CA ARG A 507 -5.60 10.84 56.41
C ARG A 507 -4.91 12.13 56.93
N CYS A 508 -4.66 13.07 56.01
CA CYS A 508 -4.66 14.57 56.09
C CYS A 508 -3.43 15.14 55.33
N ALA A 509 -3.57 15.75 54.15
CA ALA A 509 -4.07 17.10 53.83
C ALA A 509 -3.06 18.24 54.12
N SER A 510 -2.48 18.84 53.06
CA SER A 510 -2.34 20.31 52.85
C SER A 510 -1.27 20.66 51.79
N SER A 511 -1.70 21.27 50.67
CA SER A 511 -0.93 22.27 49.87
C SER A 511 -1.04 23.65 50.58
N PRO A 512 -0.41 24.79 50.18
CA PRO A 512 0.22 25.15 48.88
C PRO A 512 1.50 26.03 48.96
N ARG A 513 2.15 26.32 47.81
CA ARG A 513 2.48 27.70 47.31
C ARG A 513 3.54 27.73 46.19
N ARG A 514 3.36 28.74 45.32
CA ARG A 514 4.13 29.19 44.14
C ARG A 514 5.37 30.02 44.52
N CYS A 515 6.38 30.04 43.62
CA CYS A 515 7.28 31.17 43.29
C CYS A 515 7.65 31.00 41.80
N ALA A 516 7.31 31.85 40.82
CA ALA A 516 7.54 33.30 40.57
C ALA A 516 8.96 33.65 40.06
N ARG A 517 8.99 34.12 38.80
CA ARG A 517 10.10 34.78 38.05
C ARG A 517 10.46 36.15 38.64
N PRO A 518 11.64 36.72 38.29
CA PRO A 518 11.84 38.17 38.25
C PRO A 518 12.14 38.72 36.84
N GLY A 519 11.36 39.74 36.44
CA GLY A 519 11.81 41.14 36.34
C GLY A 519 12.82 41.57 35.27
N THR A 520 12.35 42.43 34.36
CA THR A 520 13.03 43.13 33.25
C THR A 520 13.61 44.53 33.57
N SER A 521 14.61 44.92 32.77
CA SER A 521 15.04 46.27 32.33
C SER A 521 15.96 47.07 33.31
N ARG A 522 17.01 47.80 32.90
CA ARG A 522 17.07 48.89 31.91
C ARG A 522 18.50 49.50 31.85
N ARG A 523 18.78 50.25 30.76
CA ARG A 523 19.88 51.24 30.49
C ARG A 523 21.24 50.65 30.06
N ARG A 524 22.03 51.23 29.15
CA ARG A 524 22.00 52.45 28.30
C ARG A 524 23.14 52.27 27.27
N GLY A 525 23.03 52.89 26.09
CA GLY A 525 24.08 52.94 25.07
C GLY A 525 23.46 53.23 23.72
#